data_AF-A0A1Z9CHE2-F1
#
_entry.id   AF-A0A1Z9CHE2-F1
#
_cell.length_a   1.000
_cell.length_b   1.000
_cell.length_c   1.000
_cell.angle_alpha   90.00
_cell.angle_beta   90.00
_cell.angle_gamma   90.00
#
_symmetry.space_group_name_H-M   'P 1'
#
loop_
_entity.id
_entity.type
_entity.pdbx_description
1 polymer ?
#
loop_
_entity_poly.entity_id
_entity_poly.type
_entity_poly.pdbx_seq_one_letter_code
_entity_poly.pdbx_strand_id
1 'polypeptide(L)'
;MEKIRIGKSTINEVVISNDNTVSRSHAELIIENGVASIVDLNSTNGTFVNGNRIYGTHKLKELDIVRIGKHPFNWSRYIDQKSYDNQFPEDSKYTIVEGDNNEPKTKPRKPENYLVESILATVFCCMPFGVVGIVYAAQVGSLYASGDYDGANEASSKASYWVKTSFWTGVVVIVLYFLFIGLSV
;
A
#
# COMPACT_ATOMS: atom_id res chain seq x y z
N MET A 1 7.32 13.25 20.64
CA MET A 1 7.54 11.84 20.99
C MET A 1 6.25 11.09 20.72
N GLU A 2 6.24 10.19 19.74
CA GLU A 2 5.10 9.32 19.45
C GLU A 2 5.35 7.94 20.05
N LYS A 3 4.28 7.27 20.47
CA LYS A 3 4.30 5.96 21.09
C LYS A 3 3.25 5.09 20.41
N ILE A 4 3.70 3.98 19.84
CA ILE A 4 2.83 2.99 19.18
C ILE A 4 2.81 1.76 20.06
N ARG A 5 1.63 1.41 20.58
CA ARG A 5 1.49 0.21 21.42
C ARG A 5 1.30 -1.04 20.59
N ILE A 6 1.95 -2.12 21.01
CA ILE A 6 1.94 -3.42 20.35
C ILE A 6 1.54 -4.50 21.35
N GLY A 7 0.60 -5.35 20.97
CA GLY A 7 0.21 -6.49 21.81
C GLY A 7 -0.98 -7.26 21.28
N LYS A 8 -1.45 -8.23 22.05
CA LYS A 8 -2.58 -9.10 21.65
C LYS A 8 -3.95 -8.44 21.83
N SER A 9 -4.05 -7.48 22.75
CA SER A 9 -5.31 -6.79 23.03
C SER A 9 -5.67 -5.83 21.90
N THR A 10 -6.97 -5.65 21.63
CA THR A 10 -7.50 -4.72 20.63
C THR A 10 -7.32 -3.25 21.00
N ILE A 11 -6.88 -2.95 22.24
CA ILE A 11 -6.58 -1.59 22.69
C ILE A 11 -5.23 -1.07 22.17
N ASN A 12 -4.39 -1.94 21.60
CA ASN A 12 -3.11 -1.55 21.04
C ASN A 12 -3.30 -1.14 19.59
N GLU A 13 -2.47 -0.23 19.10
CA GLU A 13 -2.47 0.17 17.69
C GLU A 13 -2.05 -0.98 16.78
N VAL A 14 -1.07 -1.78 17.22
CA VAL A 14 -0.66 -3.00 16.50
C VAL A 14 -1.15 -4.22 17.27
N VAL A 15 -2.13 -4.90 16.69
CA VAL A 15 -2.77 -6.07 17.29
C VAL A 15 -2.20 -7.36 16.69
N ILE A 16 -1.57 -8.19 17.53
CA ILE A 16 -1.09 -9.53 17.16
C ILE A 16 -1.96 -10.56 17.89
N SER A 17 -3.17 -10.78 17.38
CA SER A 17 -4.20 -11.61 18.03
C SER A 17 -3.94 -13.11 17.94
N ASN A 18 -3.30 -13.56 16.85
CA ASN A 18 -3.12 -14.98 16.52
C ASN A 18 -1.95 -15.66 17.26
N ASP A 19 -1.19 -14.93 18.08
CA ASP A 19 -0.02 -15.46 18.78
C ASP A 19 -0.20 -15.41 20.31
N ASN A 20 -0.34 -16.58 20.93
CA ASN A 20 -0.49 -16.70 22.38
C ASN A 20 0.79 -16.39 23.17
N THR A 21 1.94 -16.28 22.51
CA THR A 21 3.17 -15.83 23.17
C THR A 21 3.25 -14.31 23.31
N VAL A 22 2.30 -13.59 22.70
CA VAL A 22 2.21 -12.13 22.79
C VAL A 22 1.28 -11.73 23.96
N SER A 23 1.84 -11.04 24.95
CA SER A 23 1.08 -10.41 26.04
C SER A 23 0.06 -9.37 25.56
N ARG A 24 -0.96 -9.08 26.39
CA ARG A 24 -2.03 -8.12 26.06
C ARG A 24 -1.47 -6.76 25.69
N SER A 25 -0.51 -6.24 26.46
CA SER A 25 0.36 -5.12 26.10
C SER A 25 1.78 -5.65 26.21
N HIS A 26 2.47 -5.75 25.08
CA HIS A 26 3.73 -6.49 24.98
C HIS A 26 4.92 -5.55 24.89
N ALA A 27 4.85 -4.62 23.94
CA ALA A 27 5.92 -3.68 23.69
C ALA A 27 5.36 -2.32 23.25
N GLU A 28 6.20 -1.30 23.33
CA GLU A 28 5.91 0.06 22.86
C GLU A 28 7.05 0.50 21.94
N LEU A 29 6.71 0.89 20.72
CA LEU A 29 7.63 1.53 19.78
C LEU A 29 7.56 3.04 20.00
N ILE A 30 8.70 3.65 20.29
CA ILE A 30 8.86 5.07 20.55
C ILE A 30 9.57 5.68 19.35
N ILE A 31 8.97 6.70 18.74
CA ILE A 31 9.56 7.42 17.62
C ILE A 31 9.81 8.87 18.03
N GLU A 32 11.08 9.28 17.96
CA GLU A 32 11.52 10.63 18.30
C GLU A 32 12.59 11.09 17.30
N ASN A 33 12.34 12.23 16.64
CA ASN A 33 13.25 12.83 15.65
C ASN A 33 13.74 11.84 14.57
N GLY A 34 12.84 10.99 14.06
CA GLY A 34 13.16 9.99 13.04
C GLY A 34 13.93 8.77 13.56
N VAL A 35 14.15 8.67 14.88
CA VAL A 35 14.79 7.52 15.51
C VAL A 35 13.72 6.70 16.22
N ALA A 36 13.64 5.40 15.90
CA ALA A 36 12.84 4.45 16.65
C ALA A 36 13.60 3.84 17.83
N SER A 37 12.89 3.60 18.92
CA SER A 37 13.33 2.77 20.05
C SER A 37 12.20 1.83 20.44
N ILE A 38 12.53 0.60 20.83
CA ILE A 38 11.56 -0.39 21.29
C ILE A 38 11.71 -0.60 22.80
N VAL A 39 10.58 -0.71 23.50
CA VAL A 39 10.53 -0.95 24.94
C VAL A 39 9.65 -2.17 25.20
N ASP A 40 10.15 -3.14 25.96
CA ASP A 40 9.34 -4.25 26.46
C ASP A 40 8.50 -3.79 27.66
N LEU A 41 7.19 -4.00 27.62
CA LEU A 41 6.25 -3.61 28.69
C LEU A 41 6.11 -4.72 29.75
N ASN A 42 7.23 -5.33 30.13
CA ASN A 42 7.29 -6.49 31.02
C ASN A 42 6.46 -7.67 30.49
N SER A 43 6.65 -7.99 29.21
CA SER A 43 5.94 -9.08 28.56
C SER A 43 6.40 -10.45 29.07
N THR A 44 5.49 -11.43 29.03
CA THR A 44 5.74 -12.78 29.58
C THR A 44 6.89 -13.49 28.86
N ASN A 45 6.94 -13.40 27.53
CA ASN A 45 7.97 -14.08 26.72
C ASN A 45 9.12 -13.15 26.31
N GLY A 46 8.97 -11.84 26.47
CA GLY A 46 9.97 -10.84 26.13
C GLY A 46 9.94 -10.40 24.67
N THR A 47 10.46 -9.21 24.48
CA THR A 47 10.83 -8.64 23.18
C THR A 47 12.31 -8.93 22.90
N PHE A 48 12.63 -9.22 21.64
CA PHE A 48 13.99 -9.55 21.21
C PHE A 48 14.42 -8.64 20.07
N VAL A 49 15.70 -8.24 20.05
CA VAL A 49 16.33 -7.51 18.95
C VAL A 49 17.56 -8.30 18.51
N ASN A 50 17.64 -8.65 17.23
CA ASN A 50 18.71 -9.48 16.66
C ASN A 50 18.94 -10.79 17.42
N GLY A 51 17.85 -11.40 17.90
CA GLY A 51 17.87 -12.65 18.68
C GLY A 51 18.14 -12.49 20.18
N ASN A 52 18.60 -11.32 20.64
CA ASN A 52 18.88 -11.05 22.05
C ASN A 52 17.67 -10.42 22.74
N ARG A 53 17.33 -10.91 23.94
CA ARG A 53 16.25 -10.32 24.75
C ARG A 53 16.67 -8.93 25.21
N ILE A 54 15.79 -7.96 25.05
CA ILE A 54 16.05 -6.59 25.52
C ILE A 54 15.50 -6.40 26.94
N TYR A 55 16.12 -5.48 27.66
CA TYR A 55 15.67 -5.01 28.97
C TYR A 55 15.68 -3.47 28.95
N GLY A 56 14.55 -2.86 29.26
CA GLY A 56 14.37 -1.41 29.14
C GLY A 56 14.23 -0.93 27.69
N THR A 57 14.68 0.28 27.42
CA THR A 57 14.57 0.91 26.09
C THR A 57 15.77 0.54 25.22
N HIS A 58 15.51 0.04 24.03
CA HIS A 58 16.53 -0.29 23.04
C HIS A 58 16.37 0.60 21.81
N LYS A 59 17.38 1.41 21.48
CA LYS A 59 17.42 2.25 20.29
C LYS A 59 17.65 1.38 19.06
N LEU A 60 16.76 1.45 18.07
CA LEU A 60 16.82 0.64 16.86
C LEU A 60 17.71 1.29 15.81
N LYS A 61 18.44 0.46 15.06
CA LYS A 61 19.24 0.84 13.90
C LYS A 61 18.62 0.26 12.63
N GLU A 62 18.90 0.90 11.51
CA GLU A 62 18.61 0.37 10.19
C GLU A 62 19.17 -1.07 10.09
N LEU A 63 18.30 -2.03 9.75
CA LEU A 63 18.53 -3.49 9.74
C LEU A 63 18.30 -4.28 11.05
N ASP A 64 17.99 -3.64 12.18
CA ASP A 64 17.66 -4.39 13.40
C ASP A 64 16.39 -5.22 13.21
N ILE A 65 16.44 -6.50 13.59
CA ILE A 65 15.27 -7.39 13.55
C ILE A 65 14.65 -7.46 14.94
N VAL A 66 13.50 -6.81 15.09
CA VAL A 66 12.68 -6.91 16.30
C VAL A 66 11.81 -8.16 16.19
N ARG A 67 11.73 -8.98 17.25
CA ARG A 67 10.80 -10.11 17.36
C ARG A 67 9.92 -9.95 18.59
N ILE A 68 8.62 -10.06 18.37
CA ILE A 68 7.58 -10.02 19.40
C ILE A 68 6.78 -11.32 19.26
N GLY A 69 6.74 -12.11 20.33
CA GLY A 69 6.21 -13.47 20.26
C GLY A 69 7.01 -14.34 19.28
N LYS A 70 6.33 -15.04 18.38
CA LYS A 70 6.91 -15.94 17.37
C LYS A 70 7.28 -15.25 16.07
N HIS A 71 6.93 -13.98 15.89
CA HIS A 71 7.02 -13.30 14.59
C HIS A 71 7.97 -12.10 14.62
N PRO A 72 8.73 -11.87 13.53
CA PRO A 72 9.44 -10.62 13.35
C PRO A 72 8.44 -9.46 13.23
N PHE A 73 8.74 -8.36 13.90
CA PHE A 73 7.97 -7.12 13.87
C PHE A 73 8.67 -6.12 12.94
N ASN A 74 8.01 -5.77 11.84
CA ASN A 74 8.53 -4.82 10.86
C ASN A 74 8.32 -3.38 11.37
N TRP A 75 9.27 -2.90 12.17
CA TRP A 75 9.23 -1.57 12.77
C TRP A 75 9.59 -0.44 11.79
N SER A 76 10.37 -0.72 10.74
CA SER A 76 10.82 0.32 9.80
C SER A 76 9.65 0.94 9.06
N ARG A 77 8.56 0.18 8.83
CA ARG A 77 7.30 0.70 8.29
C ARG A 77 6.78 1.93 9.05
N TYR A 78 6.99 2.02 10.36
CA TYR A 78 6.50 3.14 11.16
C TYR A 78 7.43 4.37 11.11
N ILE A 79 8.69 4.20 10.71
CA ILE A 79 9.57 5.33 10.35
C ILE A 79 9.29 5.78 8.92
N ASP A 80 9.19 4.85 7.96
CA ASP A 80 9.00 5.15 6.55
C ASP A 80 7.63 5.76 6.28
N GLN A 81 6.56 5.23 6.90
CA GLN A 81 5.22 5.80 6.77
C GLN A 81 5.18 7.24 7.32
N LYS A 82 5.88 7.53 8.41
CA LYS A 82 6.01 8.89 8.92
C LYS A 82 6.91 9.77 8.05
N SER A 83 7.95 9.21 7.45
CA SER A 83 8.80 9.94 6.50
C SER A 83 7.99 10.32 5.27
N TYR A 84 7.09 9.45 4.82
CA TYR A 84 6.17 9.68 3.72
C TYR A 84 5.02 10.64 4.09
N ASP A 85 4.34 10.43 5.21
CA ASP A 85 3.25 11.29 5.71
C ASP A 85 3.76 12.69 6.15
N ASN A 86 5.01 12.80 6.62
CA ASN A 86 5.64 14.10 6.89
C ASN A 86 6.22 14.76 5.63
N GLN A 87 6.43 14.00 4.54
CA GLN A 87 6.82 14.52 3.24
C GLN A 87 5.59 14.91 2.39
N PHE A 88 4.42 14.33 2.70
CA PHE A 88 3.13 14.62 2.09
C PHE A 88 2.04 14.62 3.18
N PRO A 89 1.79 15.77 3.84
CA PRO A 89 0.78 15.86 4.89
C PRO A 89 -0.63 15.58 4.33
N GLU A 90 -1.62 15.36 5.19
CA GLU A 90 -3.00 15.01 4.80
C GLU A 90 -3.69 16.09 3.91
N ASP A 91 -3.10 17.29 3.86
CA ASP A 91 -3.42 18.40 2.94
C ASP A 91 -3.01 18.14 1.47
N SER A 92 -2.13 17.17 1.22
CA SER A 92 -1.57 16.81 -0.10
C SER A 92 -2.53 16.08 -1.05
N LYS A 93 -3.78 15.83 -0.64
CA LYS A 93 -4.82 15.34 -1.56
C LYS A 93 -5.15 16.34 -2.67
N TYR A 94 -4.82 17.61 -2.47
CA TYR A 94 -4.99 18.68 -3.43
C TYR A 94 -3.66 19.37 -3.75
N THR A 95 -3.37 19.56 -5.03
CA THR A 95 -2.29 20.42 -5.50
C THR A 95 -2.79 21.86 -5.55
N ILE A 96 -2.10 22.79 -4.90
CA ILE A 96 -2.37 24.22 -5.05
C ILE A 96 -1.79 24.66 -6.40
N VAL A 97 -2.63 25.20 -7.27
CA VAL A 97 -2.19 25.85 -8.51
C VAL A 97 -2.54 27.32 -8.48
N GLU A 98 -1.67 28.14 -9.07
CA GLU A 98 -1.95 29.55 -9.34
C GLU A 98 -3.10 29.66 -10.36
N GLY A 99 -4.20 30.27 -9.92
CA GLY A 99 -5.30 30.66 -10.79
C GLY A 99 -4.98 31.95 -11.55
N ASP A 100 -5.61 32.12 -12.71
CA ASP A 100 -5.56 33.32 -13.57
C ASP A 100 -5.85 34.66 -12.85
N ASN A 101 -6.57 34.60 -11.72
CA ASN A 101 -6.98 35.77 -10.94
C ASN A 101 -6.33 35.84 -9.54
N ASN A 102 -5.15 35.25 -9.35
CA ASN A 102 -4.45 35.17 -8.06
C ASN A 102 -5.24 34.46 -6.93
N GLU A 103 -6.28 33.70 -7.28
CA GLU A 103 -7.00 32.83 -6.34
C GLU A 103 -6.28 31.47 -6.23
N PRO A 104 -5.95 30.99 -5.02
CA PRO A 104 -5.42 29.65 -4.83
C PRO A 104 -6.49 28.62 -5.16
N LYS A 105 -6.29 27.84 -6.23
CA LYS A 105 -7.20 26.74 -6.62
C LYS A 105 -6.61 25.41 -6.19
N THR A 106 -7.40 24.62 -5.45
CA THR A 106 -7.06 23.27 -5.03
C THR A 106 -7.50 22.26 -6.10
N LYS A 107 -6.56 21.50 -6.66
CA LYS A 107 -6.85 20.46 -7.67
C LYS A 107 -6.62 19.07 -7.07
N PRO A 108 -7.57 18.13 -7.13
CA PRO A 108 -7.38 16.80 -6.56
C PRO A 108 -6.23 16.08 -7.27
N ARG A 109 -5.52 15.17 -6.59
CA ARG A 109 -4.43 14.38 -7.18
C ARG A 109 -4.88 13.63 -8.43
N LYS A 110 -3.99 13.58 -9.44
CA LYS A 110 -4.24 12.85 -10.71
C LYS A 110 -4.51 11.36 -10.44
N PRO A 111 -5.64 10.81 -10.93
CA PRO A 111 -5.94 9.40 -10.80
C PRO A 111 -4.96 8.54 -11.61
N GLU A 112 -4.84 7.27 -11.22
CA GLU A 112 -3.87 6.35 -11.80
C GLU A 112 -4.15 6.10 -13.29
N ASN A 113 -3.07 6.09 -14.06
CA ASN A 113 -3.09 5.86 -15.50
C ASN A 113 -2.76 4.38 -15.73
N TYR A 114 -3.78 3.52 -15.84
CA TYR A 114 -3.68 2.07 -16.12
C TYR A 114 -3.09 1.73 -17.52
N LEU A 115 -2.28 2.63 -18.08
CA LEU A 115 -1.71 2.60 -19.42
C LEU A 115 -0.71 1.47 -19.57
N VAL A 116 0.19 1.30 -18.59
CA VAL A 116 1.22 0.25 -18.61
C VAL A 116 0.57 -1.12 -18.47
N GLU A 117 -0.41 -1.25 -17.59
CA GLU A 117 -1.18 -2.46 -17.36
C GLU A 117 -2.01 -2.84 -18.59
N SER A 118 -2.57 -1.83 -19.28
CA SER A 118 -3.31 -2.05 -20.54
C SER A 118 -2.40 -2.52 -21.67
N ILE A 119 -1.17 -1.98 -21.77
CA ILE A 119 -0.18 -2.42 -22.75
C ILE A 119 0.24 -3.87 -22.47
N LEU A 120 0.55 -4.21 -21.21
CA LEU A 120 0.92 -5.57 -20.82
C LEU A 120 -0.22 -6.56 -21.06
N ALA A 121 -1.46 -6.19 -20.74
CA ALA A 121 -2.64 -7.00 -21.01
C ALA A 121 -2.86 -7.24 -22.51
N THR A 122 -2.60 -6.22 -23.34
CA THR A 122 -2.78 -6.30 -24.81
C THR A 122 -1.75 -7.21 -25.47
N VAL A 123 -0.50 -7.20 -24.99
CA VAL A 123 0.58 -8.04 -25.54
C VAL A 123 0.37 -9.52 -25.22
N PHE A 124 -0.19 -9.86 -24.06
CA PHE A 124 -0.22 -11.24 -23.56
C PHE A 124 -1.57 -11.98 -23.70
N CYS A 125 -2.72 -11.31 -23.96
CA CYS A 125 -4.03 -11.95 -23.67
C CYS A 125 -5.28 -11.57 -24.52
N CYS A 126 -5.16 -11.35 -25.84
CA CYS A 126 -6.27 -11.17 -26.83
C CYS A 126 -6.56 -9.73 -27.28
N MET A 127 -6.67 -9.59 -28.61
CA MET A 127 -6.53 -8.32 -29.34
C MET A 127 -7.72 -7.31 -29.32
N PRO A 128 -8.98 -7.64 -28.96
CA PRO A 128 -10.05 -6.62 -29.03
C PRO A 128 -10.32 -5.86 -27.71
N PHE A 129 -10.17 -6.49 -26.53
CA PHE A 129 -10.57 -5.86 -25.26
C PHE A 129 -9.49 -4.97 -24.63
N GLY A 130 -8.21 -5.27 -24.86
CA GLY A 130 -7.09 -4.46 -24.36
C GLY A 130 -7.09 -3.03 -24.91
N VAL A 131 -7.49 -2.86 -26.18
CA VAL A 131 -7.55 -1.56 -26.87
C VAL A 131 -8.51 -0.59 -26.16
N VAL A 132 -9.66 -1.08 -25.67
CA VAL A 132 -10.63 -0.26 -24.93
C VAL A 132 -10.02 0.28 -23.64
N GLY A 133 -9.24 -0.54 -22.93
CA GLY A 133 -8.51 -0.13 -21.73
C GLY A 133 -7.49 0.99 -22.01
N ILE A 134 -6.74 0.86 -23.11
CA ILE A 134 -5.74 1.87 -23.53
C ILE A 134 -6.42 3.21 -23.83
N VAL A 135 -7.56 3.21 -24.53
CA VAL A 135 -8.29 4.44 -24.87
C VAL A 135 -8.77 5.18 -23.62
N TYR A 136 -9.37 4.46 -22.66
CA TYR A 136 -9.81 5.08 -21.40
C TYR A 136 -8.63 5.57 -20.56
N ALA A 137 -7.52 4.83 -20.50
CA ALA A 137 -6.32 5.24 -19.78
C ALA A 137 -5.66 6.48 -20.41
N ALA A 138 -5.70 6.62 -21.74
CA ALA A 138 -5.22 7.82 -22.44
C ALA A 138 -6.09 9.06 -22.14
N GLN A 139 -7.41 8.87 -21.97
CA GLN A 139 -8.34 9.97 -21.66
C GLN A 139 -8.13 10.56 -20.25
N VAL A 140 -7.67 9.77 -19.27
CA VAL A 140 -7.45 10.24 -17.89
C VAL A 140 -6.51 11.45 -17.84
N GLY A 141 -5.39 11.40 -18.57
CA GLY A 141 -4.44 12.51 -18.62
C GLY A 141 -5.03 13.76 -19.26
N SER A 142 -5.82 13.58 -20.32
CA SER A 142 -6.48 14.67 -21.05
C SER A 142 -7.58 15.34 -20.23
N LEU A 143 -8.46 14.57 -19.60
CA LEU A 143 -9.57 15.05 -18.75
C LEU A 143 -9.04 15.78 -17.51
N TYR A 144 -7.97 15.23 -16.91
CA TYR A 144 -7.30 15.87 -15.78
C TYR A 144 -6.65 17.21 -16.19
N ALA A 145 -6.04 17.28 -17.37
CA ALA A 145 -5.44 18.50 -17.90
C ALA A 145 -6.48 19.58 -18.25
N SER A 146 -7.68 19.19 -18.68
CA SER A 146 -8.80 20.11 -18.90
C SER A 146 -9.48 20.59 -17.62
N GLY A 147 -9.07 20.10 -16.44
CA GLY A 147 -9.65 20.47 -15.15
C GLY A 147 -10.93 19.72 -14.81
N ASP A 148 -11.31 18.71 -15.60
CA ASP A 148 -12.44 17.83 -15.34
C ASP A 148 -11.97 16.61 -14.52
N TYR A 149 -11.93 16.80 -13.20
CA TYR A 149 -11.43 15.81 -12.26
C TYR A 149 -12.38 14.63 -12.06
N ASP A 150 -13.69 14.89 -12.11
CA ASP A 150 -14.71 13.87 -11.95
C ASP A 150 -14.73 12.95 -13.18
N GLY A 151 -14.65 13.52 -14.38
CA GLY A 151 -14.47 12.75 -15.62
C GLY A 151 -13.18 11.93 -15.64
N ALA A 152 -12.07 12.49 -15.14
CA ALA A 152 -10.79 11.77 -15.07
C ALA A 152 -10.86 10.54 -14.13
N ASN A 153 -11.56 10.66 -13.00
CA ASN A 153 -11.75 9.56 -12.05
C ASN A 153 -12.68 8.46 -12.61
N GLU A 154 -13.74 8.85 -13.31
CA GLU A 154 -14.64 7.92 -13.99
C GLU A 154 -13.90 7.14 -15.09
N ALA A 155 -13.12 7.84 -15.92
CA ALA A 155 -12.30 7.22 -16.97
C ALA A 155 -11.25 6.25 -16.40
N SER A 156 -10.60 6.61 -15.29
CA SER A 156 -9.63 5.74 -14.59
C SER A 156 -10.30 4.47 -14.04
N SER A 157 -11.49 4.61 -13.44
CA SER A 157 -12.27 3.48 -12.92
C SER A 157 -12.67 2.51 -14.05
N LYS A 158 -13.15 3.04 -15.18
CA LYS A 158 -13.48 2.27 -16.39
C LYS A 158 -12.24 1.58 -16.96
N ALA A 159 -11.11 2.26 -17.05
CA ALA A 159 -9.85 1.66 -17.53
C ALA A 159 -9.46 0.43 -16.69
N SER A 160 -9.54 0.54 -15.36
CA SER A 160 -9.21 -0.57 -14.45
C SER A 160 -10.15 -1.78 -14.62
N TYR A 161 -11.43 -1.54 -14.90
CA TYR A 161 -12.44 -2.58 -15.11
C TYR A 161 -12.13 -3.41 -16.36
N TRP A 162 -11.81 -2.73 -17.47
CA TRP A 162 -11.47 -3.38 -18.73
C TRP A 162 -10.15 -4.15 -18.64
N VAL A 163 -9.14 -3.59 -17.97
CA VAL A 163 -7.87 -4.28 -17.71
C VAL A 163 -8.09 -5.55 -16.90
N LYS A 164 -8.82 -5.48 -15.77
CA LYS A 164 -9.12 -6.67 -14.95
C LYS A 164 -9.90 -7.72 -15.72
N THR A 165 -10.91 -7.30 -16.49
CA THR A 165 -11.73 -8.22 -17.29
C THR A 165 -10.90 -8.91 -18.38
N SER A 166 -9.93 -8.20 -18.99
CA SER A 166 -9.04 -8.80 -19.99
C SER A 166 -8.14 -9.90 -19.41
N PHE A 167 -7.65 -9.72 -18.17
CA PHE A 167 -6.84 -10.73 -17.51
C PHE A 167 -7.62 -12.03 -17.28
N TRP A 168 -8.84 -11.92 -16.76
CA TRP A 168 -9.69 -13.09 -16.48
C TRP A 168 -10.15 -13.81 -17.76
N THR A 169 -10.55 -13.07 -18.79
CA THR A 169 -11.00 -13.67 -20.06
C THR A 169 -9.88 -14.46 -20.74
N GLY A 170 -8.66 -13.93 -20.75
CA GLY A 170 -7.54 -14.65 -21.34
C GLY A 170 -7.13 -15.92 -20.59
N VAL A 171 -7.16 -15.91 -19.26
CA VAL A 171 -6.95 -17.13 -18.45
C VAL A 171 -7.99 -18.20 -18.79
N VAL A 172 -9.27 -17.82 -18.91
CA VAL A 172 -10.35 -18.76 -19.26
C VAL A 172 -10.13 -19.38 -20.65
N VAL A 173 -9.76 -18.58 -21.65
CA VAL A 173 -9.49 -19.08 -23.01
C VAL A 173 -8.33 -20.07 -23.02
N ILE A 174 -7.25 -19.77 -22.29
CA ILE A 174 -6.08 -20.66 -22.18
C ILE A 174 -6.48 -22.00 -21.54
N VAL A 175 -7.23 -21.96 -20.44
CA VAL A 175 -7.70 -23.17 -19.75
C VAL A 175 -8.59 -24.02 -20.67
N LEU A 176 -9.53 -23.40 -21.38
CA LEU A 176 -10.41 -24.10 -22.33
C LEU A 176 -9.63 -24.74 -23.48
N TYR A 177 -8.60 -24.06 -23.99
CA TYR A 177 -7.72 -24.59 -25.03
C TYR A 177 -6.99 -25.87 -24.59
N PHE A 178 -6.38 -25.86 -23.39
CA PHE A 178 -5.71 -27.04 -22.85
C PHE A 178 -6.68 -28.18 -22.55
N LEU A 179 -7.89 -27.89 -22.06
CA LEU A 179 -8.92 -28.91 -21.87
C LEU A 179 -9.33 -29.57 -23.18
N PHE A 180 -9.52 -28.79 -24.24
CA PHE A 180 -9.95 -29.31 -25.54
C PHE A 180 -8.89 -30.20 -26.20
N ILE A 181 -7.61 -29.80 -26.10
CA ILE A 181 -6.49 -30.64 -26.56
C ILE A 181 -6.37 -31.91 -25.71
N GLY A 182 -6.47 -31.79 -24.39
CA GLY A 182 -6.40 -32.95 -23.50
C GLY A 182 -7.55 -33.95 -23.69
N LEU A 183 -8.69 -33.52 -24.23
CA LEU A 183 -9.84 -34.38 -24.53
C LEU A 183 -9.78 -35.02 -25.93
N SER A 184 -8.91 -34.51 -26.81
CA SER A 184 -8.75 -34.98 -28.18
C SER A 184 -7.51 -35.85 -28.41
N VAL A 185 -6.65 -35.99 -27.40
CA VAL A 185 -5.49 -36.92 -27.34
C VAL A 185 -5.86 -38.14 -26.51
#